data_AF-A0A7S1GP94-F1
#
_entry.id   AF-A0A7S1GP94-F1
#
_cell.length_a   1.000
_cell.length_b   1.000
_cell.length_c   1.000
_cell.angle_alpha   90.00
_cell.angle_beta   90.00
_cell.angle_gamma   90.00
#
_symmetry.space_group_name_H-M   'P 1'
#
loop_
_entity.id
_entity.type
_entity.pdbx_description
1 polymer ?
#
loop_
_entity_poly.entity_id
_entity_poly.type
_entity_poly.pdbx_seq_one_letter_code
_entity_poly.pdbx_strand_id
1 'polypeptide(L)'
;SNTNSSRPARVRAFSWNGASWIRLGANLDAGGNDRFGPGISLSLDGTLLSIGGLSQNSSVGYIRMVEWDGVQWNPRGLDLVSDAVRDSFGRTLSLSADGSVLAACAHTSHRGVNGQASGQCRIFGWSDTSWLQLGDVIDGEAAYDLSGYSVSLSSDGLTVAIG
;
A
#
# COMPACT_ATOMS: atom_id res chain seq x y z
N SER A 1 -7.69 27.94 24.04
CA SER A 1 -8.33 26.94 23.17
C SER A 1 -7.37 26.57 22.05
N ASN A 2 -6.50 25.58 22.27
CA ASN A 2 -5.62 25.08 21.21
C ASN A 2 -6.35 24.00 20.42
N THR A 3 -7.11 24.39 19.40
CA THR A 3 -7.58 23.45 18.38
C THR A 3 -6.41 23.15 17.46
N ASN A 4 -5.44 22.40 17.95
CA ASN A 4 -4.43 21.78 17.12
C ASN A 4 -5.14 20.61 16.40
N SER A 5 -6.00 20.94 15.43
CA SER A 5 -6.57 19.95 14.53
C SER A 5 -5.42 19.47 13.66
N SER A 6 -4.77 18.39 14.08
CA SER A 6 -3.75 17.73 13.27
C SER A 6 -4.39 17.40 11.93
N ARG A 7 -3.95 18.07 10.88
CA ARG A 7 -4.39 17.77 9.52
C ARG A 7 -4.07 16.30 9.27
N PRO A 8 -5.04 15.46 8.89
CA PRO A 8 -4.76 14.07 8.61
C PRO A 8 -3.70 13.96 7.52
N ALA A 9 -2.89 12.90 7.59
CA ALA A 9 -1.96 12.56 6.53
C ALA A 9 -2.73 12.41 5.22
N ARG A 10 -2.15 12.84 4.10
CA ARG A 10 -2.87 12.95 2.83
C ARG A 10 -2.06 12.50 1.63
N VAL A 11 -2.74 11.89 0.68
CA VAL A 11 -2.26 11.62 -0.67
C VAL A 11 -3.00 12.51 -1.67
N ARG A 12 -2.29 12.93 -2.73
CA ARG A 12 -2.83 13.73 -3.82
C ARG A 12 -2.35 13.15 -5.15
N ALA A 13 -3.27 12.92 -6.07
CA ALA A 13 -2.96 12.49 -7.42
C ALA A 13 -3.05 13.67 -8.40
N PHE A 14 -2.18 13.65 -9.41
CA PHE A 14 -2.13 14.65 -10.47
C PHE A 14 -1.92 13.96 -11.82
N SER A 15 -2.57 14.46 -12.87
CA SER A 15 -2.35 14.04 -14.26
C SER A 15 -1.72 15.16 -15.07
N TRP A 16 -0.85 14.81 -16.01
CA TRP A 16 -0.29 15.77 -16.96
C TRP A 16 -1.20 15.89 -18.17
N ASN A 17 -1.62 17.11 -18.52
CA ASN A 17 -2.50 17.36 -19.67
C ASN A 17 -1.75 17.78 -20.96
N GLY A 18 -0.41 17.69 -20.97
CA GLY A 18 0.43 18.21 -22.05
C GLY A 18 1.05 19.57 -21.76
N ALA A 19 0.52 20.33 -20.79
CA ALA A 19 1.00 21.68 -20.45
C ALA A 19 1.15 21.93 -18.94
N SER A 20 0.35 21.29 -18.10
CA SER A 20 0.39 21.45 -16.65
C SER A 20 -0.06 20.19 -15.91
N TRP A 21 0.35 20.09 -14.65
CA TRP A 21 -0.14 19.08 -13.71
C TRP A 21 -1.49 19.49 -13.16
N ILE A 22 -2.52 18.72 -13.50
CA ILE A 22 -3.90 18.92 -13.07
C ILE A 22 -4.20 17.96 -11.92
N ARG A 23 -4.78 18.47 -10.84
CA ARG A 23 -5.13 17.64 -9.70
C ARG A 23 -6.33 16.74 -10.00
N LEU A 24 -6.20 15.46 -9.69
CA LEU A 24 -7.27 14.47 -9.81
C LEU A 24 -8.08 14.39 -8.51
N GLY A 25 -9.23 15.07 -8.48
CA GLY A 25 -10.19 15.00 -7.38
C GLY A 25 -9.76 15.66 -6.07
N ALA A 26 -10.43 15.26 -4.99
CA ALA A 26 -10.18 15.73 -3.62
C ALA A 26 -8.91 15.11 -2.98
N ASN A 27 -8.58 15.49 -1.73
CA ASN A 27 -7.48 14.83 -1.04
C ASN A 27 -7.94 13.44 -0.61
N LEU A 28 -7.02 12.48 -0.67
CA LEU A 28 -7.18 11.18 -0.04
C LEU A 28 -6.59 11.28 1.36
N ASP A 29 -7.45 11.60 2.33
CA ASP A 29 -7.05 11.81 3.72
C ASP A 29 -7.14 10.49 4.52
N ALA A 30 -6.17 10.28 5.42
CA ALA A 30 -6.18 9.18 6.38
C ALA A 30 -7.32 9.36 7.41
N GLY A 31 -7.80 8.26 7.96
CA GLY A 31 -8.80 8.30 9.04
C GLY A 31 -8.18 8.81 10.35
N GLY A 32 -8.77 9.84 10.97
CA GLY A 32 -8.34 10.32 12.28
C GLY A 32 -6.86 10.74 12.33
N ASN A 33 -6.08 10.09 13.22
CA ASN A 33 -4.64 10.34 13.41
C ASN A 33 -3.75 9.38 12.59
N ASP A 34 -4.34 8.57 11.72
CA ASP A 34 -3.58 7.59 10.95
C ASP A 34 -2.58 8.26 10.00
N ARG A 35 -1.51 7.53 9.68
CA ARG A 35 -0.52 7.97 8.69
C ARG A 35 -0.86 7.39 7.33
N PHE A 36 -0.57 8.14 6.28
CA PHE A 36 -0.69 7.73 4.89
C PHE A 36 0.59 8.06 4.12
N GLY A 37 0.83 7.27 3.08
CA GLY A 37 1.87 7.52 2.09
C GLY A 37 3.27 6.93 2.29
N PRO A 38 3.60 6.08 3.29
CA PRO A 38 4.91 5.42 3.27
C PRO A 38 5.07 4.49 2.06
N GLY A 39 4.00 3.83 1.61
CA GLY A 39 3.93 3.08 0.37
C GLY A 39 2.85 3.64 -0.54
N ILE A 40 3.16 3.89 -1.81
CA ILE A 40 2.22 4.35 -2.82
C ILE A 40 2.57 3.66 -4.14
N SER A 41 1.56 3.15 -4.86
CA SER A 41 1.70 2.64 -6.23
C SER A 41 0.47 3.00 -7.05
N LEU A 42 0.67 3.26 -8.34
CA LEU A 42 -0.38 3.47 -9.34
C LEU A 42 -0.36 2.34 -10.36
N SER A 43 -1.52 1.99 -10.92
CA SER A 43 -1.62 1.21 -12.17
C SER A 43 -1.09 2.02 -13.35
N LEU A 44 -0.85 1.34 -14.48
CA LEU A 44 -0.27 1.97 -15.68
C LEU A 44 -1.14 3.09 -16.25
N ASP A 45 -2.46 2.89 -16.23
CA ASP A 45 -3.45 3.87 -16.66
C ASP A 45 -3.70 4.99 -15.63
N GLY A 46 -3.11 4.86 -14.44
CA GLY A 46 -3.24 5.82 -13.34
C GLY A 46 -4.62 5.84 -12.68
N THR A 47 -5.50 4.87 -12.97
CA THR A 47 -6.87 4.84 -12.43
C THR A 47 -6.95 4.14 -11.08
N LEU A 48 -6.07 3.16 -10.80
CA LEU A 48 -6.00 2.48 -9.51
C LEU A 48 -4.79 2.96 -8.71
N LEU A 49 -5.02 3.25 -7.44
CA LEU A 49 -4.02 3.73 -6.49
C LEU A 49 -4.06 2.88 -5.22
N SER A 50 -2.91 2.31 -4.85
CA SER A 50 -2.69 1.66 -3.57
C SER A 50 -1.97 2.61 -2.61
N ILE A 51 -2.48 2.74 -1.38
CA ILE A 51 -1.91 3.63 -0.36
C ILE A 51 -1.68 2.85 0.92
N GLY A 52 -0.41 2.76 1.32
CA GLY A 52 -0.02 2.28 2.63
C GLY A 52 -0.43 3.26 3.71
N GLY A 53 -0.98 2.72 4.80
CA GLY A 53 -1.32 3.46 6.00
C GLY A 53 -0.84 2.75 7.25
N LEU A 54 -0.68 3.53 8.33
CA LEU A 54 -0.39 2.99 9.65
C LEU A 54 -1.42 3.56 10.61
N SER A 55 -2.21 2.68 11.22
CA SER A 55 -3.15 3.11 12.25
C SER A 55 -2.41 3.46 13.52
N GLN A 56 -2.59 4.67 14.04
CA GLN A 56 -1.86 5.07 15.26
C GLN A 56 -2.39 4.39 16.52
N ASN A 57 -3.66 3.99 16.53
CA ASN A 57 -4.30 3.40 17.70
C ASN A 57 -3.95 1.91 17.85
N SER A 58 -3.87 1.18 16.74
CA SER A 58 -3.56 -0.26 16.75
C SER A 58 -2.11 -0.56 16.38
N SER A 59 -1.36 0.42 15.84
CA SER A 59 -0.04 0.21 15.23
C SER A 59 -0.06 -0.87 14.14
N VAL A 60 -1.20 -1.08 13.48
CA VAL A 60 -1.35 -2.07 12.40
C VAL A 60 -1.18 -1.35 11.07
N GLY A 61 -0.34 -1.91 10.19
CA GLY A 61 -0.23 -1.49 8.81
C GLY A 61 -1.48 -1.89 8.03
N TYR A 62 -1.96 -0.99 7.17
CA TYR A 62 -3.06 -1.27 6.26
C TYR A 62 -2.79 -0.71 4.88
N ILE A 63 -3.54 -1.20 3.89
CA ILE A 63 -3.46 -0.73 2.50
C ILE A 63 -4.86 -0.39 2.05
N ARG A 64 -5.01 0.84 1.60
CA ARG A 64 -6.23 1.31 0.97
C ARG A 64 -6.09 1.28 -0.54
N MET A 65 -7.07 0.67 -1.18
CA MET A 65 -7.19 0.62 -2.65
C MET A 65 -8.29 1.58 -3.07
N VAL A 66 -7.95 2.53 -3.94
CA VAL A 66 -8.93 3.49 -4.49
C VAL A 66 -8.81 3.59 -5.99
N GLU A 67 -9.94 3.69 -6.67
CA GLU A 67 -10.07 3.77 -8.11
C GLU A 67 -10.72 5.09 -8.53
N TRP A 68 -10.18 5.70 -9.57
CA TRP A 68 -10.66 6.93 -10.17
C TRP A 68 -11.78 6.64 -11.17
N ASP A 69 -12.96 7.22 -10.95
CA ASP A 69 -14.13 7.05 -11.84
C ASP A 69 -14.26 8.16 -12.91
N GLY A 70 -13.28 9.06 -13.00
CA GLY A 70 -13.36 10.27 -13.84
C GLY A 70 -13.75 11.54 -13.08
N VAL A 71 -14.29 11.42 -11.86
CA VAL A 71 -14.80 12.52 -11.03
C VAL A 71 -14.19 12.51 -9.63
N GLN A 72 -14.09 11.33 -9.01
CA GLN A 72 -13.61 11.13 -7.66
C GLN A 72 -12.88 9.79 -7.51
N TRP A 73 -12.14 9.68 -6.40
CA TRP A 73 -11.52 8.43 -5.97
C TRP A 73 -12.48 7.66 -5.07
N ASN A 74 -12.85 6.45 -5.49
CA ASN A 74 -13.75 5.57 -4.75
C ASN A 74 -12.97 4.38 -4.18
N PRO A 75 -13.33 3.84 -3.00
CA PRO A 75 -12.74 2.60 -2.49
C PRO A 75 -12.94 1.42 -3.46
N ARG A 76 -11.88 0.64 -3.69
CA ARG A 76 -11.93 -0.61 -4.46
C ARG A 76 -11.74 -1.80 -3.53
N GLY A 77 -12.85 -2.19 -2.89
CA GLY A 77 -12.90 -3.22 -1.85
C GLY A 77 -12.60 -2.67 -0.44
N LEU A 78 -12.48 -3.58 0.52
CA LEU A 78 -12.08 -3.26 1.88
C LEU A 78 -10.57 -2.97 1.98
N ASP A 79 -10.18 -2.20 2.99
CA ASP A 79 -8.75 -2.01 3.30
C ASP A 79 -8.12 -3.37 3.66
N LEU A 80 -6.96 -3.66 3.08
CA LEU A 80 -6.15 -4.82 3.46
C LEU A 80 -5.45 -4.49 4.78
N VAL A 81 -5.65 -5.31 5.80
CA VAL A 81 -5.06 -5.10 7.14
C VAL A 81 -4.16 -6.28 7.50
N SER A 82 -3.14 -6.03 8.30
CA SER A 82 -2.37 -7.12 8.89
C SER A 82 -3.00 -7.65 10.18
N ASP A 83 -2.83 -8.95 10.41
CA ASP A 83 -3.17 -9.63 11.65
C ASP A 83 -2.12 -9.40 12.76
N ALA A 84 -0.94 -8.86 12.41
CA ALA A 84 0.16 -8.64 13.35
C ALA A 84 0.20 -7.20 13.86
N VAL A 85 0.07 -7.03 15.18
CA VAL A 85 0.26 -5.74 15.85
C VAL A 85 1.70 -5.26 15.66
N ARG A 86 1.88 -3.97 15.33
CA ARG A 86 3.17 -3.32 15.06
C ARG A 86 3.89 -3.75 13.79
N ASP A 87 3.23 -4.41 12.84
CA ASP A 87 3.88 -4.58 11.55
C ASP A 87 3.82 -3.31 10.70
N SER A 88 4.78 -3.18 9.78
CA SER A 88 4.82 -2.07 8.81
C SER A 88 4.21 -2.53 7.49
N PHE A 89 3.12 -3.30 7.54
CA PHE A 89 2.44 -3.76 6.33
C PHE A 89 1.95 -2.59 5.47
N GLY A 90 2.13 -2.72 4.15
CA GLY A 90 1.84 -1.65 3.21
C GLY A 90 2.89 -0.54 3.13
N ARG A 91 4.07 -0.72 3.74
CA ARG A 91 5.15 0.28 3.68
C ARG A 91 5.83 0.34 2.33
N THR A 92 5.94 -0.79 1.64
CA THR A 92 6.47 -0.86 0.27
C THR A 92 5.42 -1.58 -0.58
N LEU A 93 5.02 -0.96 -1.69
CA LEU A 93 3.92 -1.41 -2.54
C LEU A 93 4.36 -1.40 -4.01
N SER A 94 3.84 -2.34 -4.81
CA SER A 94 3.91 -2.32 -6.27
C SER A 94 2.64 -2.93 -6.84
N LEU A 95 2.04 -2.27 -7.83
CA LEU A 95 0.90 -2.78 -8.60
C LEU A 95 1.37 -3.32 -9.96
N SER A 96 0.69 -4.34 -10.48
CA SER A 96 0.75 -4.71 -11.89
C SER A 96 0.20 -3.58 -12.78
N ALA A 97 0.49 -3.64 -14.08
CA ALA A 97 0.11 -2.58 -15.01
C ALA A 97 -1.40 -2.40 -15.10
N ASP A 98 -2.16 -3.49 -15.10
CA ASP A 98 -3.63 -3.52 -15.10
C ASP A 98 -4.25 -3.31 -13.71
N GLY A 99 -3.42 -3.21 -12.67
CA GLY A 99 -3.87 -3.07 -11.30
C GLY A 99 -4.58 -4.30 -10.72
N SER A 100 -4.47 -5.48 -11.33
CA SER A 100 -5.11 -6.70 -10.82
C SER A 100 -4.29 -7.41 -9.73
N VAL A 101 -2.98 -7.15 -9.66
CA VAL A 101 -2.06 -7.75 -8.67
C VAL A 101 -1.35 -6.66 -7.88
N LEU A 102 -1.25 -6.84 -6.57
CA LEU A 102 -0.54 -5.97 -5.63
C LEU A 102 0.50 -6.78 -4.86
N ALA A 103 1.76 -6.33 -4.86
CA ALA A 103 2.78 -6.78 -3.93
C ALA A 103 2.87 -5.77 -2.77
N ALA A 104 2.85 -6.29 -1.54
CA ALA A 104 2.89 -5.47 -0.34
C ALA A 104 3.86 -6.04 0.70
N CYS A 105 4.80 -5.22 1.15
CA CYS A 105 5.87 -5.67 2.03
C CYS A 105 5.98 -4.87 3.35
N ALA A 106 6.62 -5.50 4.33
CA ALA A 106 6.92 -4.96 5.65
C ALA A 106 8.33 -5.38 6.11
N HIS A 107 9.30 -4.46 6.05
CA HIS A 107 10.72 -4.79 6.32
C HIS A 107 11.18 -4.56 7.78
N THR A 108 10.70 -3.53 8.48
CA THR A 108 11.32 -3.10 9.76
C THR A 108 10.75 -3.72 11.03
N SER A 109 9.52 -4.24 10.99
CA SER A 109 8.75 -4.40 12.24
C SER A 109 8.17 -5.80 12.44
N HIS A 110 8.47 -6.71 11.52
CA HIS A 110 8.04 -8.10 11.65
C HIS A 110 9.02 -8.86 12.56
N ARG A 111 8.52 -9.49 13.62
CA ARG A 111 9.19 -10.63 14.26
C ARG A 111 8.73 -11.86 13.50
N GLY A 112 9.33 -12.06 12.34
CA GLY A 112 8.96 -13.15 11.44
C GLY A 112 9.47 -14.49 11.94
N VAL A 113 9.09 -15.52 11.19
CA VAL A 113 9.52 -16.90 11.42
C VAL A 113 11.04 -17.05 11.44
N ASN A 114 11.76 -16.17 10.72
CA ASN A 114 13.22 -16.21 10.56
C ASN A 114 13.97 -15.18 11.42
N GLY A 115 13.29 -14.57 12.39
CA GLY A 115 13.90 -13.71 13.39
C GLY A 115 13.47 -12.25 13.31
N GLN A 116 14.14 -11.42 14.11
CA GLN A 116 13.82 -10.00 14.20
C GLN A 116 14.12 -9.29 12.87
N ALA A 117 13.15 -8.55 12.34
CA ALA A 117 13.32 -7.71 11.16
C ALA A 117 13.86 -8.47 9.94
N SER A 118 13.48 -9.75 9.78
CA SER A 118 13.72 -10.50 8.55
C SER A 118 12.97 -9.88 7.37
N GLY A 119 11.80 -9.30 7.64
CA GLY A 119 10.91 -8.75 6.64
C GLY A 119 10.00 -9.81 6.03
N GLN A 120 8.95 -9.36 5.35
CA GLN A 120 8.00 -10.21 4.64
C GLN A 120 7.31 -9.45 3.50
N CYS A 121 6.86 -10.17 2.49
CA CYS A 121 5.99 -9.69 1.42
C CYS A 121 4.78 -10.60 1.23
N ARG A 122 3.64 -10.01 0.89
CA ARG A 122 2.40 -10.71 0.53
C ARG A 122 1.94 -10.20 -0.82
N ILE A 123 1.46 -11.12 -1.66
CA ILE A 123 0.94 -10.82 -2.99
C ILE A 123 -0.57 -10.98 -2.94
N PHE A 124 -1.32 -10.03 -3.52
CA PHE A 124 -2.77 -10.06 -3.57
C PHE A 124 -3.26 -9.93 -5.01
N GLY A 125 -4.32 -10.66 -5.34
CA GLY A 125 -5.04 -10.57 -6.60
C GLY A 125 -6.47 -10.06 -6.38
N TRP A 126 -6.97 -9.28 -7.33
CA TRP A 126 -8.33 -8.79 -7.33
C TRP A 126 -9.30 -9.86 -7.87
N SER A 127 -10.38 -10.13 -7.12
CA SER A 127 -11.42 -11.13 -7.44
C SER A 127 -12.76 -10.51 -7.85
N ASP A 128 -12.72 -9.34 -8.51
CA ASP A 128 -13.87 -8.48 -8.86
C ASP A 128 -14.61 -7.85 -7.67
N THR A 129 -14.52 -8.44 -6.49
CA THR A 129 -15.22 -8.00 -5.28
C THR A 129 -14.29 -7.75 -4.10
N SER A 130 -13.15 -8.44 -4.05
CA SER A 130 -12.21 -8.36 -2.94
C SER A 130 -10.77 -8.66 -3.37
N TRP A 131 -9.82 -8.17 -2.58
CA TRP A 131 -8.41 -8.53 -2.69
C TRP A 131 -8.13 -9.81 -1.91
N LEU A 132 -7.60 -10.83 -2.57
CA LEU A 132 -7.29 -12.14 -2.00
C LEU A 132 -5.80 -12.41 -2.08
N GLN A 133 -5.21 -12.96 -1.03
CA GLN A 133 -3.79 -13.31 -1.06
C GLN A 133 -3.53 -14.44 -2.07
N LEU A 134 -2.48 -14.29 -2.86
CA LEU A 134 -2.00 -15.27 -3.82
C LEU A 134 -0.81 -16.03 -3.21
N GLY A 135 -1.05 -17.28 -2.82
CA GLY A 135 -0.02 -18.14 -2.24
C GLY A 135 0.39 -17.77 -0.82
N ASP A 136 1.51 -18.35 -0.38
CA ASP A 136 2.05 -18.17 0.95
C ASP A 136 2.78 -16.82 1.10
N VAL A 137 3.03 -16.43 2.35
CA VAL A 137 3.87 -15.26 2.66
C VAL A 137 5.30 -15.52 2.18
N ILE A 138 5.94 -14.52 1.58
CA ILE A 138 7.34 -14.56 1.20
C ILE A 138 8.15 -13.90 2.33
N ASP A 139 8.70 -14.72 3.22
CA ASP A 139 9.54 -14.26 4.34
C ASP A 139 10.97 -13.96 3.91
N GLY A 140 11.60 -12.97 4.56
CA GLY A 140 13.06 -12.81 4.48
C GLY A 140 13.79 -13.99 5.13
N GLU A 141 15.00 -14.27 4.67
CA GLU A 141 15.69 -15.54 4.96
C GLU A 141 16.32 -15.59 6.35
N ALA A 142 16.78 -14.46 6.88
CA ALA A 142 17.43 -14.36 8.17
C ALA A 142 17.03 -13.10 8.95
N ALA A 143 17.40 -13.09 10.23
CA ALA A 143 17.21 -11.92 11.09
C ALA A 143 17.99 -10.72 10.53
N TYR A 144 17.34 -9.56 10.54
CA TYR A 144 17.87 -8.27 10.08
C TYR A 144 18.16 -8.14 8.58
N ASP A 145 17.66 -9.05 7.75
CA ASP A 145 17.77 -8.92 6.28
C ASP A 145 16.96 -7.74 5.72
N LEU A 146 15.91 -7.32 6.43
CA LEU A 146 15.02 -6.23 6.00
C LEU A 146 14.39 -6.48 4.62
N SER A 147 14.17 -7.75 4.25
CA SER A 147 13.57 -8.13 2.97
C SER A 147 12.21 -7.44 2.76
N GLY A 148 11.96 -6.97 1.54
CA GLY A 148 10.79 -6.16 1.24
C GLY A 148 11.00 -4.69 1.58
N TYR A 149 12.25 -4.24 1.64
CA TYR A 149 12.58 -2.81 1.64
C TYR A 149 12.16 -2.19 0.30
N SER A 150 12.44 -2.91 -0.79
CA SER A 150 11.99 -2.58 -2.14
C SER A 150 11.25 -3.74 -2.79
N VAL A 151 10.30 -3.43 -3.66
CA VAL A 151 9.53 -4.44 -4.40
C VAL A 151 9.18 -3.92 -5.78
N SER A 152 9.19 -4.81 -6.77
CA SER A 152 8.73 -4.52 -8.12
C SER A 152 7.97 -5.71 -8.68
N LEU A 153 6.75 -5.48 -9.14
CA LEU A 153 6.01 -6.42 -9.96
C LEU A 153 6.28 -6.20 -11.45
N SER A 154 6.25 -7.29 -12.22
CA SER A 154 6.12 -7.24 -13.67
C SER A 154 4.77 -6.68 -14.09
N SER A 155 4.68 -6.22 -15.34
CA SER A 155 3.44 -5.63 -15.87
C SER A 155 2.25 -6.59 -15.83
N ASP A 156 2.48 -7.89 -16.03
CA ASP A 156 1.47 -8.95 -15.95
C ASP A 156 1.21 -9.45 -14.51
N GLY A 157 1.95 -8.94 -13.52
CA GLY A 157 1.80 -9.33 -12.11
C GLY A 157 2.29 -10.74 -11.77
N LEU A 158 2.88 -11.48 -12.72
CA LEU A 158 3.28 -12.88 -12.53
C LEU A 158 4.69 -13.07 -11.98
N THR A 159 5.50 -12.01 -11.98
CA THR A 159 6.87 -12.02 -11.46
C THR A 159 7.06 -10.88 -10.47
N VAL A 160 7.65 -11.18 -9.32
CA VAL A 160 7.98 -10.20 -8.28
C VAL A 160 9.47 -10.27 -7.96
N ALA A 161 10.11 -9.09 -7.88
CA ALA A 161 11.45 -8.93 -7.32
C ALA A 161 11.33 -8.26 -5.95
N ILE A 162 12.06 -8.79 -4.96
CA ILE A 162 12.07 -8.33 -3.57
C ILE A 162 13.52 -8.08 -3.18
N GLY A 163 13.78 -6.95 -2.53
CA GLY A 163 15.10 -6.60 -2.01
C GLY A 163 15.05 -5.99 -0.62
#